data_AF-A0A535AB86-F1
#
_entry.id   AF-A0A535AB86-F1
#
_cell.length_a   1.000
_cell.length_b   1.000
_cell.length_c   1.000
_cell.angle_alpha   90.00
_cell.angle_beta   90.00
_cell.angle_gamma   90.00
#
_symmetry.space_group_name_H-M   'P 1'
#
loop_
_entity.id
_entity.type
_entity.pdbx_description
1 polymer ?
#
loop_
_entity_poly.entity_id
_entity_poly.type
_entity_poly.pdbx_seq_one_letter_code
_entity_poly.pdbx_strand_id
1 'polypeptide(L)'
;MSAILRWSLRLAELSLALIGLGVSTLIVYAWVEVLNNPGYTLVDGYWIGGLPWTPAGIVMILVGSVAALVAAAMAIIVEGGWWRRILILPTWAAAFLWWSVAMGILPFDPSYHAPDPVTLAYSLPTMAALLLLLPAVVLAGVAITPRRQPPPAIHLTRVHAPDEPPSPWRNEES
;
A
#
# COMPACT_ATOMS: atom_id res chain seq x y z
N MET A 1 -15.32 13.65 6.74
CA MET A 1 -14.16 13.17 5.95
C MET A 1 -13.39 14.38 5.41
N SER A 2 -12.12 14.53 5.78
CA SER A 2 -11.31 15.70 5.38
C SER A 2 -11.02 15.68 3.86
N ALA A 3 -10.75 16.85 3.28
CA ALA A 3 -10.37 16.93 1.86
C ALA A 3 -9.09 16.13 1.58
N ILE A 4 -8.12 16.21 2.49
CA ILE A 4 -6.85 15.48 2.43
C ILE A 4 -7.10 13.97 2.35
N LEU A 5 -7.96 13.42 3.22
CA LEU A 5 -8.24 11.98 3.18
C LEU A 5 -8.88 11.54 1.86
N ARG A 6 -9.86 12.29 1.34
CA ARG A 6 -10.48 11.98 0.05
C ARG A 6 -9.45 11.93 -1.08
N TRP A 7 -8.54 12.90 -1.10
CA TRP A 7 -7.46 12.95 -2.08
C TRP A 7 -6.49 11.78 -1.92
N SER A 8 -6.07 11.48 -0.69
CA SER A 8 -5.17 10.34 -0.42
C SER A 8 -5.79 9.00 -0.83
N LEU A 9 -7.06 8.76 -0.56
CA LEU A 9 -7.72 7.51 -0.95
C LEU A 9 -7.83 7.37 -2.47
N ARG A 10 -8.23 8.44 -3.18
CA ARG A 10 -8.26 8.45 -4.65
C ARG A 10 -6.88 8.23 -5.25
N LEU A 11 -5.84 8.84 -4.66
CA LEU A 11 -4.48 8.66 -5.13
C LEU A 11 -4.00 7.22 -4.90
N ALA A 12 -4.36 6.60 -3.76
CA ALA A 12 -4.07 5.19 -3.50
C ALA A 12 -4.78 4.25 -4.50
N GLU A 13 -6.05 4.52 -4.83
CA GLU A 13 -6.80 3.78 -5.86
C GLU A 13 -6.15 3.92 -7.24
N LEU A 14 -5.82 5.14 -7.66
CA LEU A 14 -5.16 5.39 -8.94
C LEU A 14 -3.77 4.74 -9.00
N SER A 15 -3.04 4.75 -7.88
CA SER A 15 -1.73 4.10 -7.76
C SER A 15 -1.83 2.58 -7.90
N LEU A 16 -2.84 1.96 -7.29
CA LEU A 16 -3.13 0.52 -7.47
C LEU A 16 -3.51 0.20 -8.92
N ALA A 17 -4.32 1.06 -9.55
CA ALA A 17 -4.66 0.90 -10.97
C ALA A 17 -3.41 1.00 -11.87
N LEU A 18 -2.50 1.95 -11.58
CA LEU A 18 -1.24 2.11 -12.31
C LEU A 18 -0.32 0.90 -12.13
N ILE A 19 -0.20 0.38 -10.90
CA ILE A 19 0.50 -0.88 -10.62
C ILE A 19 -0.11 -2.03 -11.44
N GLY A 20 -1.44 -2.16 -11.41
CA GLY A 20 -2.16 -3.20 -12.14
C GLY A 20 -1.90 -3.12 -13.64
N LEU A 21 -1.97 -1.92 -14.23
CA LEU A 21 -1.62 -1.68 -15.63
C LEU A 21 -0.18 -2.08 -15.94
N GLY A 22 0.78 -1.72 -15.08
CA GLY A 22 2.18 -2.09 -15.27
C GLY A 22 2.39 -3.61 -15.23
N VAL A 23 1.80 -4.31 -14.24
CA VAL A 23 1.87 -5.78 -14.14
C VAL A 23 1.19 -6.44 -15.34
N SER A 24 0.00 -6.01 -15.74
CA SER A 24 -0.70 -6.52 -16.92
C SER A 24 0.12 -6.32 -18.19
N THR A 25 0.77 -5.16 -18.33
CA THR A 25 1.66 -4.86 -19.45
C THR A 25 2.79 -5.90 -19.54
N LEU A 26 3.46 -6.17 -18.42
CA LEU A 26 4.54 -7.17 -18.37
C LEU A 26 4.04 -8.59 -18.70
N ILE A 27 2.88 -8.98 -18.18
CA ILE A 27 2.28 -10.31 -18.45
C ILE A 27 1.91 -10.44 -19.92
N VAL A 28 1.24 -9.44 -20.50
CA VAL A 28 0.82 -9.45 -21.90
C VAL A 28 2.03 -9.56 -22.81
N TYR A 29 3.10 -8.80 -22.55
CA TYR A 29 4.30 -8.86 -23.38
C TYR A 29 5.09 -10.16 -23.23
N ALA A 30 5.20 -10.70 -22.01
CA ALA A 30 5.77 -12.03 -21.81
C ALA A 30 4.95 -13.11 -22.55
N TRP A 31 3.63 -12.99 -22.54
CA TRP A 31 2.74 -13.90 -23.27
C TRP A 31 2.89 -13.80 -24.79
N VAL A 32 3.00 -12.58 -25.33
CA VAL A 32 3.27 -12.36 -26.76
C VAL A 32 4.58 -13.03 -27.16
N GLU A 33 5.62 -12.96 -26.32
CA GLU A 33 6.91 -13.59 -26.59
C GLU A 33 6.82 -15.13 -26.61
N VAL A 34 6.02 -15.70 -25.71
CA VAL A 34 5.72 -17.15 -25.68
C VAL A 34 4.96 -17.58 -26.93
N LEU A 35 4.02 -16.77 -27.43
CA LEU A 35 3.31 -17.07 -28.68
C LEU A 35 4.22 -17.01 -29.91
N ASN A 36 5.20 -16.11 -29.91
CA ASN A 36 6.16 -15.98 -31.01
C ASN A 36 7.24 -17.07 -31.00
N ASN A 37 7.51 -17.67 -29.84
CA ASN A 37 8.57 -18.66 -29.65
C ASN A 37 8.03 -19.92 -28.95
N PRO A 38 7.47 -20.87 -29.72
CA PRO A 38 6.90 -22.09 -29.16
C PRO A 38 7.97 -22.93 -28.46
N GLY A 39 7.87 -23.02 -27.13
CA GLY A 39 8.84 -23.69 -26.26
C GLY A 39 9.25 -22.85 -25.04
N TYR A 40 8.97 -21.54 -25.06
CA TYR A 40 9.23 -20.65 -23.93
C TYR A 40 8.14 -20.71 -22.87
N THR A 41 8.57 -20.60 -21.62
CA THR A 41 7.67 -20.30 -20.50
C THR A 41 7.43 -18.79 -20.40
N LEU A 42 6.41 -18.38 -19.63
CA LEU A 42 6.16 -16.97 -19.31
C LEU A 42 7.38 -16.28 -18.67
N VAL A 43 8.18 -17.03 -17.90
CA VAL A 43 9.40 -16.51 -17.28
C VAL A 43 10.46 -16.26 -18.35
N ASP A 44 10.63 -17.17 -19.30
CA ASP A 44 11.56 -16.99 -20.42
C ASP A 44 11.14 -15.80 -21.29
N GLY A 45 9.84 -15.65 -21.55
CA GLY A 45 9.29 -14.49 -22.28
C GLY A 45 9.58 -13.15 -21.60
N TYR A 46 9.56 -13.10 -20.26
CA TYR A 46 9.94 -11.91 -19.50
C TYR A 46 11.43 -11.58 -19.64
N TRP A 47 12.31 -12.59 -19.52
CA TRP A 47 13.76 -12.41 -19.57
C TRP A 47 14.30 -12.06 -20.95
N ILE A 48 13.66 -12.57 -21.99
CA ILE A 48 14.02 -12.20 -23.37
C ILE A 48 13.71 -10.73 -23.60
N GLY A 49 12.56 -10.26 -23.09
CA GLY A 49 12.29 -8.85 -22.89
C GLY A 49 12.51 -7.99 -24.14
N GLY A 50 12.41 -8.58 -25.34
CA GLY A 50 12.80 -7.95 -26.60
C GLY A 50 11.88 -6.80 -27.03
N LEU A 51 10.79 -6.59 -26.29
CA LEU A 51 9.77 -5.61 -26.60
C LEU A 51 10.04 -4.29 -25.88
N PRO A 52 10.00 -3.15 -26.60
CA PRO A 52 10.41 -1.83 -26.10
C PRO A 52 9.54 -1.29 -24.97
N TRP A 53 8.44 -1.97 -24.65
CA TRP A 53 7.44 -1.55 -23.67
C TRP A 53 7.64 -2.15 -22.27
N THR A 54 8.54 -3.13 -22.12
CA THR A 54 8.90 -3.70 -20.81
C THR A 54 9.34 -2.63 -19.81
N PRO A 55 10.22 -1.66 -20.17
CA PRO A 55 10.59 -0.57 -19.27
C PRO A 55 9.41 0.30 -18.86
N ALA A 56 8.44 0.55 -19.76
CA ALA A 56 7.26 1.35 -19.45
C ALA A 56 6.39 0.67 -18.38
N GLY A 57 6.18 -0.65 -18.49
CA GLY A 57 5.48 -1.42 -17.46
C GLY A 57 6.16 -1.36 -16.09
N ILE A 58 7.50 -1.44 -16.06
CA ILE A 58 8.29 -1.31 -14.83
C ILE A 58 8.16 0.09 -14.23
N VAL A 59 8.27 1.14 -15.05
CA VAL A 59 8.11 2.53 -14.59
C VAL A 59 6.73 2.75 -13.99
N MET A 60 5.67 2.23 -14.61
CA MET A 60 4.31 2.30 -14.05
C MET A 60 4.24 1.64 -12.67
N ILE A 61 4.84 0.46 -12.49
CA ILE A 61 4.91 -0.23 -11.21
C ILE A 61 5.68 0.60 -10.17
N LEU A 62 6.84 1.14 -10.52
CA LEU A 62 7.68 1.92 -9.60
C LEU A 62 6.96 3.20 -9.14
N VAL A 63 6.45 3.99 -10.08
CA VAL A 63 5.72 5.23 -9.79
C VAL A 63 4.46 4.94 -8.99
N GLY A 64 3.69 3.93 -9.40
CA GLY A 64 2.49 3.51 -8.68
C GLY A 64 2.82 3.02 -7.27
N SER A 65 3.92 2.30 -7.06
CA SER A 65 4.31 1.82 -5.73
C SER A 65 4.70 2.95 -4.78
N VAL A 66 5.48 3.94 -5.26
CA VAL A 66 5.84 5.11 -4.47
C VAL A 66 4.60 5.94 -4.12
N ALA A 67 3.75 6.22 -5.11
CA ALA A 67 2.52 6.98 -4.92
C ALA A 67 1.55 6.27 -3.95
N ALA A 68 1.43 4.94 -4.05
CA ALA A 68 0.63 4.11 -3.15
C ALA A 68 1.15 4.18 -1.70
N LEU A 69 2.46 4.04 -1.48
CA LEU A 69 3.05 4.10 -0.14
C LEU A 69 2.80 5.45 0.54
N VAL A 70 3.00 6.55 -0.19
CA VAL A 70 2.80 7.92 0.32
C VAL A 70 1.32 8.19 0.61
N ALA A 71 0.44 7.89 -0.36
CA ALA A 71 -1.00 8.10 -0.21
C ALA A 71 -1.60 7.28 0.92
N ALA A 72 -1.23 6.00 0.99
CA ALA A 72 -1.73 5.09 2.01
C ALA A 72 -1.23 5.48 3.40
N ALA A 73 0.04 5.85 3.54
CA ALA A 73 0.57 6.36 4.81
C ALA A 73 -0.19 7.61 5.27
N MET A 74 -0.41 8.57 4.38
CA MET A 74 -1.18 9.78 4.69
C MET A 74 -2.62 9.45 5.13
N ALA A 75 -3.32 8.57 4.40
CA ALA A 75 -4.67 8.16 4.76
C ALA A 75 -4.73 7.46 6.13
N ILE A 76 -3.76 6.58 6.42
CA ILE A 76 -3.66 5.84 7.67
C ILE A 76 -3.26 6.75 8.85
N ILE A 77 -2.42 7.76 8.63
CA ILE A 77 -2.05 8.70 9.70
C ILE A 77 -3.27 9.53 10.11
N VAL A 78 -4.00 10.09 9.13
CA VAL A 78 -5.13 11.00 9.38
C VAL A 78 -6.28 10.30 10.09
N GLU A 79 -6.62 9.07 9.70
CA GLU A 79 -7.80 8.41 10.25
C GLU A 79 -7.62 6.91 10.58
N GLY A 80 -6.42 6.35 10.47
CA GLY A 80 -6.15 4.95 10.79
C GLY A 80 -6.01 4.68 12.29
N GLY A 81 -6.51 3.52 12.73
CA GLY A 81 -6.26 3.01 14.08
C GLY A 81 -4.79 2.69 14.31
N TRP A 82 -4.40 2.55 15.59
CA TRP A 82 -3.01 2.34 15.99
C TRP A 82 -2.35 1.15 15.27
N TRP A 83 -3.07 0.04 15.07
CA TRP A 83 -2.54 -1.14 14.37
C TRP A 83 -2.21 -0.86 12.89
N ARG A 84 -3.02 -0.04 12.19
CA ARG A 84 -2.74 0.34 10.79
C ARG A 84 -1.50 1.21 10.71
N ARG A 85 -1.29 2.08 11.71
CA ARG A 85 -0.10 2.94 11.79
C ARG A 85 1.18 2.13 12.01
N ILE A 86 1.11 1.05 12.79
CA ILE A 86 2.25 0.13 12.97
C ILE A 86 2.68 -0.48 11.62
N LEU A 87 1.74 -0.81 10.74
CA LEU A 87 2.04 -1.38 9.42
C LEU A 87 2.80 -0.43 8.48
N ILE A 88 2.76 0.88 8.73
CA ILE A 88 3.54 1.86 7.94
C ILE A 88 5.03 1.60 8.09
N LEU A 89 5.51 1.29 9.30
CA LEU A 89 6.93 1.12 9.59
C LEU A 89 7.59 0.01 8.75
N PRO A 90 7.13 -1.26 8.79
CA PRO A 90 7.77 -2.33 8.02
C PRO A 90 7.60 -2.14 6.51
N THR A 91 6.48 -1.57 6.05
CA THR A 91 6.26 -1.33 4.61
C THR A 91 7.17 -0.25 4.06
N TRP A 92 7.34 0.86 4.80
CA TRP A 92 8.30 1.89 4.45
C TRP A 92 9.75 1.43 4.60
N ALA A 93 10.08 0.65 5.63
CA ALA A 93 11.43 0.11 5.81
C ALA A 93 11.83 -0.80 4.64
N ALA A 94 10.95 -1.69 4.19
CA ALA A 94 11.19 -2.54 3.04
C ALA A 94 11.41 -1.72 1.76
N ALA A 95 10.52 -0.75 1.49
CA ALA A 95 10.63 0.10 0.30
C ALA A 95 11.90 0.97 0.35
N PHE A 96 12.25 1.48 1.53
CA PHE A 96 13.45 2.27 1.74
C PHE A 96 14.72 1.45 1.51
N LEU A 97 14.77 0.20 1.99
CA LEU A 97 15.89 -0.72 1.73
C LEU A 97 16.05 -0.95 0.23
N TRP A 98 14.96 -1.22 -0.48
CA TRP A 98 15.00 -1.42 -1.92
C TRP A 98 15.50 -0.18 -2.67
N TRP A 99 14.96 1.00 -2.36
CA TRP A 99 15.40 2.27 -2.97
C TRP A 99 16.85 2.63 -2.62
N SER A 100 17.31 2.31 -1.41
CA SER A 100 18.70 2.54 -1.00
C SER A 100 19.67 1.69 -1.82
N VAL A 101 19.30 0.44 -2.13
CA VAL A 101 20.05 -0.41 -3.06
C VAL A 101 19.97 0.14 -4.49
N ALA A 102 18.78 0.52 -4.96
CA ALA A 102 18.55 1.04 -6.30
C ALA A 102 19.34 2.32 -6.61
N MET A 103 19.56 3.15 -5.60
CA MET A 103 20.31 4.41 -5.70
C MET A 103 21.80 4.25 -5.38
N GLY A 104 22.28 3.02 -5.15
CA GLY A 104 23.68 2.74 -4.81
C GLY A 104 24.13 3.26 -3.43
N ILE A 105 23.19 3.56 -2.53
CA ILE A 105 23.49 4.01 -1.15
C ILE A 105 23.94 2.81 -0.30
N LEU A 106 23.29 1.66 -0.49
CA LEU A 106 23.64 0.41 0.19
C LEU A 106 24.24 -0.60 -0.81
N PRO A 107 25.34 -1.29 -0.45
CA PRO A 107 25.88 -2.34 -1.27
C PRO A 107 24.94 -3.54 -1.26
N PHE A 108 24.61 -4.05 -2.43
CA PHE A 108 23.85 -5.31 -2.58
C PHE A 108 24.76 -6.47 -2.94
N ASP A 109 25.78 -6.21 -3.77
CA ASP A 109 26.86 -7.16 -4.09
C ASP A 109 28.10 -6.38 -4.56
N PRO A 110 29.33 -6.86 -4.33
CA PRO A 110 30.54 -6.18 -4.77
C PRO A 110 30.68 -6.10 -6.31
N SER A 111 29.94 -6.94 -7.04
CA SER A 111 29.86 -6.99 -8.50
C SER A 111 28.67 -6.21 -9.09
N TYR A 112 27.74 -5.74 -8.26
CA TYR A 112 26.45 -5.24 -8.72
C TYR A 112 26.33 -3.73 -8.47
N HIS A 113 26.52 -2.94 -9.52
CA HIS A 113 26.34 -1.49 -9.52
C HIS A 113 25.13 -1.20 -10.40
N ALA A 114 23.91 -1.29 -9.88
CA ALA A 114 22.75 -0.83 -10.65
C ALA A 114 22.87 0.70 -10.80
N PRO A 115 22.98 1.23 -12.04
CA PRO A 115 23.07 2.67 -12.26
C PRO A 115 21.70 3.35 -12.14
N ASP A 116 20.59 2.58 -12.15
CA ASP A 116 19.24 3.12 -12.07
C ASP A 116 18.18 2.12 -11.53
N PRO A 117 17.07 2.62 -10.94
CA PRO A 117 16.02 1.80 -10.35
C PRO A 117 15.24 0.91 -11.33
N VAL A 118 15.15 1.29 -12.61
CA VAL A 118 14.41 0.52 -13.62
C VAL A 118 15.20 -0.74 -13.96
N THR A 119 16.51 -0.60 -14.16
CA THR A 119 17.42 -1.72 -14.39
C THR A 119 17.46 -2.68 -13.20
N LEU A 120 17.48 -2.17 -11.95
CA LEU A 120 17.39 -3.03 -10.76
C LEU A 120 16.06 -3.80 -10.73
N ALA A 121 14.94 -3.12 -10.97
CA ALA A 121 13.63 -3.76 -10.96
C ALA A 121 13.46 -4.82 -12.06
N TYR A 122 14.09 -4.60 -13.22
CA TYR A 122 14.09 -5.56 -14.33
C TYR A 122 14.94 -6.81 -14.03
N SER A 123 16.12 -6.60 -13.46
CA SER A 123 17.08 -7.69 -13.22
C SER A 123 16.83 -8.47 -11.93
N LEU A 124 16.16 -7.86 -10.95
CA LEU A 124 15.79 -8.49 -9.69
C LEU A 124 14.28 -8.32 -9.41
N PRO A 125 13.40 -8.86 -10.28
CA PRO A 125 11.95 -8.63 -10.21
C PRO A 125 11.34 -9.20 -8.92
N THR A 126 11.84 -10.34 -8.44
CA THR A 126 11.39 -10.93 -7.16
C THR A 126 11.69 -10.01 -5.99
N MET A 127 12.84 -9.33 -5.99
CA MET A 127 13.22 -8.43 -4.92
C MET A 127 12.41 -7.14 -4.95
N ALA A 128 12.17 -6.58 -6.15
CA ALA A 128 11.25 -5.46 -6.33
C ALA A 128 9.81 -5.84 -5.91
N ALA A 129 9.38 -7.06 -6.21
CA ALA A 129 8.07 -7.56 -5.81
C ALA A 129 7.93 -7.61 -4.28
N LEU A 130 8.92 -8.18 -3.59
CA LEU A 130 8.87 -8.40 -2.14
C LEU A 130 9.08 -7.13 -1.32
N LEU A 131 10.00 -6.26 -1.75
CA LEU A 131 10.42 -5.11 -0.94
C LEU A 131 9.74 -3.80 -1.33
N LEU A 132 9.14 -3.71 -2.53
CA LEU A 132 8.49 -2.49 -3.00
C LEU A 132 7.02 -2.72 -3.34
N LEU A 133 6.72 -3.60 -4.29
CA LEU A 133 5.37 -3.80 -4.82
C LEU A 133 4.40 -4.33 -3.75
N LEU A 134 4.75 -5.44 -3.09
CA LEU A 134 3.89 -6.09 -2.11
C LEU A 134 3.63 -5.17 -0.90
N PRO A 135 4.65 -4.50 -0.32
CA PRO A 135 4.43 -3.48 0.71
C PRO A 135 3.49 -2.36 0.26
N ALA A 136 3.65 -1.85 -0.97
CA ALA A 136 2.80 -0.79 -1.50
C ALA A 136 1.34 -1.24 -1.67
N VAL A 137 1.12 -2.42 -2.24
CA VAL A 137 -0.21 -3.01 -2.45
C VAL A 137 -0.90 -3.30 -1.11
N VAL A 138 -0.17 -3.88 -0.15
CA VAL A 138 -0.71 -4.17 1.19
C VAL A 138 -1.10 -2.88 1.89
N LEU A 139 -0.23 -1.86 1.89
CA LEU A 139 -0.53 -0.61 2.59
C LEU A 139 -1.70 0.13 1.95
N ALA A 140 -1.76 0.19 0.61
CA ALA A 140 -2.88 0.78 -0.12
C ALA A 140 -4.20 0.02 0.12
N GLY A 141 -4.17 -1.31 0.08
CA GLY A 141 -5.33 -2.15 0.39
C GLY A 141 -5.85 -1.93 1.81
N VAL A 142 -4.95 -1.81 2.79
CA VAL A 142 -5.28 -1.48 4.19
C VAL A 142 -5.83 -0.06 4.31
N ALA A 143 -5.34 0.90 3.55
CA ALA A 143 -5.86 2.27 3.56
C ALA A 143 -7.30 2.34 3.03
N ILE A 144 -7.61 1.61 1.95
CA ILE A 144 -8.90 1.63 1.26
C ILE A 144 -9.96 0.78 1.99
N THR A 145 -9.57 -0.26 2.74
CA THR A 145 -10.54 -1.17 3.36
C THR A 145 -11.47 -0.47 4.36
N PRO A 146 -12.81 -0.66 4.24
CA PRO A 146 -13.80 -0.04 5.11
C PRO A 146 -13.50 -0.30 6.59
N ARG A 147 -13.71 0.72 7.42
CA ARG A 147 -13.65 0.53 8.86
C ARG A 147 -14.91 -0.18 9.30
N ARG A 148 -14.77 -1.27 10.06
CA ARG A 148 -15.84 -1.67 10.97
C ARG A 148 -15.98 -0.53 11.98
N GLN A 149 -17.03 0.28 11.84
CA GLN A 149 -17.43 1.17 12.92
C GLN A 149 -17.65 0.27 14.15
N PRO A 150 -17.06 0.59 15.32
CA PRO A 150 -17.51 -0.07 16.54
C PRO A 150 -19.04 0.12 16.62
N PRO A 151 -19.81 -0.92 16.95
CA PRO A 151 -21.26 -0.79 17.05
C PRO A 151 -21.56 0.43 17.92
N PRO A 152 -22.57 1.26 17.56
CA PRO A 152 -22.89 2.45 18.33
C PRO A 152 -22.98 2.02 19.78
N ALA A 153 -22.12 2.61 20.64
CA ALA A 153 -22.22 2.38 22.05
C ALA A 153 -23.66 2.73 22.41
N ILE A 154 -24.45 1.70 22.74
CA ILE A 154 -25.80 1.88 23.25
C ILE A 154 -25.57 2.75 24.48
N HIS A 155 -25.81 4.05 24.34
CA HIS A 155 -26.04 4.91 25.47
C HIS A 155 -27.26 4.29 26.14
N LEU A 156 -27.00 3.40 27.09
CA LEU A 156 -27.94 3.07 28.13
C LEU A 156 -28.10 4.37 28.90
N THR A 157 -28.94 5.25 28.37
CA THR A 157 -29.51 6.36 29.11
C THR A 157 -30.06 5.70 30.36
N ARG A 158 -29.48 6.01 31.51
CA ARG A 158 -29.95 5.50 32.80
C ARG A 158 -31.34 6.09 33.01
N VAL A 159 -32.37 5.37 32.56
CA VAL A 159 -33.76 5.70 32.82
C VAL A 159 -33.86 5.72 34.34
N HIS A 160 -34.02 6.90 34.93
CA HIS A 160 -34.41 6.99 36.33
C HIS A 160 -35.76 6.29 36.43
N ALA A 161 -35.86 5.33 37.34
CA ALA A 161 -37.16 4.73 37.65
C ALA A 161 -38.09 5.86 38.13
N PRO A 162 -39.38 5.89 37.73
CA PRO A 162 -40.30 6.97 38.08
C PRO A 162 -40.61 7.11 39.60
N ASP A 163 -40.06 6.25 40.45
CA ASP A 163 -40.53 6.06 41.83
C ASP A 163 -39.40 6.21 42.87
N GLU A 164 -38.58 7.27 42.77
CA GLU A 164 -37.72 7.64 43.89
C GLU A 164 -38.43 8.70 44.76
N PRO A 165 -38.96 8.34 45.94
CA PRO A 165 -39.66 9.30 46.79
C PRO A 165 -38.69 10.36 47.32
N PRO A 166 -39.14 11.61 47.50
CA PRO A 166 -38.30 12.67 48.04
C PRO A 166 -37.81 12.29 49.44
N SER A 167 -36.48 12.31 49.63
CA SER A 167 -35.83 12.12 50.92
C SER A 167 -36.32 13.18 51.92
N PRO A 168 -36.84 12.80 53.11
CA PRO A 168 -37.45 13.72 54.06
C PRO A 168 -36.45 14.50 54.93
N TRP A 169 -35.14 14.39 54.71
CA TRP A 169 -34.14 14.85 55.69
C TRP A 169 -33.49 16.20 55.38
N ARG A 170 -34.15 17.08 54.62
CA ARG A 170 -33.64 18.44 54.38
C ARG A 170 -34.67 19.48 54.82
N ASN A 171 -34.89 19.59 56.12
CA ASN A 171 -35.55 20.72 56.78
C ASN A 171 -35.18 20.76 58.27
N GLU A 172 -33.89 20.74 58.57
CA GLU A 172 -33.38 21.27 59.85
C GLU A 172 -32.09 21.98 59.55
N GLU A 173 -32.15 23.31 59.36
CA GLU A 173 -31.09 24.26 59.71
C GLU A 173 -31.61 25.69 59.48
N SER A 174 -32.03 26.29 60.61
CA SER A 174 -32.07 27.71 61.00
C SER A 174 -32.65 28.76 60.06
#